data_AF-A0A7S7J085-F1
#
_entry.id   AF-A0A7S7J085-F1
#
_cell.length_a   1.000
_cell.length_b   1.000
_cell.length_c   1.000
_cell.angle_alpha   90.00
_cell.angle_beta   90.00
_cell.angle_gamma   90.00
#
_symmetry.space_group_name_H-M   'P 1'
#
loop_
_entity.id
_entity.type
_entity.pdbx_description
1 polymer ?
#
loop_
_entity_poly.entity_id
_entity_poly.type
_entity_poly.pdbx_seq_one_letter_code
_entity_poly.pdbx_strand_id
1 'polypeptide(L)'
;MYLWTAKISTKQKNLSNWNLCAGVAKLEEFQKCFDIINKWQPYILRAFSLGYTNGFTEGCNNRIKVLKRNCYGVRNFSRFRNRILHMMAA
;
A
#
# COMPACT_ATOMS: atom_id res chain seq x y z
N MET A 1 -5.51 3.31 -26.99
CA MET A 1 -4.17 3.89 -26.72
C MET A 1 -4.26 5.29 -26.07
N TYR A 2 -5.04 6.24 -26.61
CA TYR A 2 -5.17 7.61 -26.08
C TYR A 2 -5.74 7.76 -24.66
N LEU A 3 -6.67 6.91 -24.23
CA LEU A 3 -7.29 7.02 -22.89
C LEU A 3 -6.34 6.61 -21.75
N TRP A 4 -5.36 5.75 -22.02
CA TRP A 4 -4.45 5.24 -21.01
C TRP A 4 -3.32 6.24 -20.71
N THR A 5 -2.76 6.85 -21.75
CA THR A 5 -1.75 7.91 -21.62
C THR A 5 -2.31 9.17 -20.94
N ALA A 6 -3.56 9.54 -21.26
CA ALA A 6 -4.24 10.66 -20.61
C ALA A 6 -4.46 10.43 -19.10
N LYS A 7 -4.84 9.22 -18.69
CA LYS A 7 -5.02 8.88 -17.26
C LYS A 7 -3.71 8.92 -16.47
N ILE A 8 -2.60 8.47 -17.08
CA ILE A 8 -1.27 8.52 -16.45
C ILE A 8 -0.81 9.97 -16.28
N SER A 9 -1.03 10.84 -17.27
CA SER A 9 -0.65 12.25 -17.17
C SER A 9 -1.40 12.97 -16.04
N THR A 10 -2.69 12.66 -15.85
CA THR A 10 -3.48 13.19 -14.72
C THR A 10 -2.95 12.71 -13.37
N LYS A 11 -2.55 11.44 -13.24
CA LYS A 11 -1.97 10.89 -11.99
C LYS A 11 -0.63 11.56 -11.65
N GLN A 12 0.22 11.76 -12.65
CA GLN A 12 1.49 12.46 -12.49
C GLN A 12 1.28 13.92 -12.06
N LYS A 13 0.33 14.62 -12.69
CA LYS A 13 -0.04 15.99 -12.32
C LYS A 13 -0.54 16.07 -10.87
N ASN A 14 -1.39 15.16 -10.45
CA ASN A 14 -1.92 15.14 -9.09
C ASN A 14 -0.82 14.90 -8.05
N LEU A 15 0.13 14.01 -8.33
CA LEU A 15 1.25 13.74 -7.43
C LEU A 15 2.19 14.95 -7.32
N SER A 16 2.44 15.65 -8.43
CA SER A 16 3.19 16.91 -8.43
C SER A 16 2.48 18.01 -7.63
N ASN A 17 1.17 18.14 -7.78
CA ASN A 17 0.38 19.10 -7.00
C ASN A 17 0.43 18.77 -5.50
N TRP A 18 0.34 17.49 -5.13
CA TRP A 18 0.48 17.06 -3.74
C TRP A 18 1.84 17.41 -3.16
N ASN A 19 2.92 17.15 -3.91
CA ASN A 19 4.28 17.53 -3.49
C ASN A 19 4.41 19.05 -3.27
N LEU A 20 3.84 19.86 -4.17
CA LEU A 20 3.84 21.32 -4.02
C LEU A 20 3.10 21.74 -2.75
N CYS A 21 1.88 21.26 -2.53
CA CYS A 21 1.08 21.61 -1.35
C CYS A 21 1.76 21.16 -0.05
N ALA A 22 2.29 19.93 0.00
CA ALA A 22 2.97 19.40 1.18
C ALA A 22 4.27 20.15 1.48
N GLY A 23 5.05 20.50 0.45
CA GLY A 23 6.29 21.28 0.61
C GLY A 23 6.05 22.73 1.03
N VAL A 24 4.94 23.34 0.63
CA VAL A 24 4.55 24.69 1.06
C VAL A 24 3.99 24.69 2.47
N ALA A 25 3.17 23.71 2.83
CA ALA A 25 2.53 23.62 4.15
C ALA A 25 3.55 23.46 5.30
N LYS A 26 4.71 22.81 5.04
CA LYS A 26 5.80 22.62 6.01
C LYS A 26 5.34 22.11 7.38
N LEU A 27 4.32 21.26 7.39
CA LEU A 27 3.83 20.61 8.60
C LEU A 27 4.79 19.48 8.99
N GLU A 28 5.32 19.53 10.21
CA GLU A 28 6.32 18.57 10.69
C GLU A 28 5.79 17.14 10.66
N GLU A 29 4.50 16.95 10.94
CA GLU A 29 3.81 15.65 10.90
C GLU A 29 3.80 15.03 9.50
N PHE A 30 3.87 15.87 8.46
CA PHE A 30 3.86 15.44 7.06
C PHE A 30 5.25 15.28 6.47
N GLN A 31 6.31 15.80 7.09
CA GLN A 31 7.66 15.80 6.51
C GLN A 31 8.14 14.39 6.17
N LYS A 32 7.97 13.44 7.09
CA LYS A 32 8.35 12.03 6.84
C LYS A 32 7.56 11.42 5.68
N CYS A 33 6.26 11.72 5.60
CA CYS A 33 5.39 11.24 4.53
C CYS A 33 5.82 11.82 3.17
N PHE A 34 6.13 13.12 3.15
CA PHE A 34 6.66 13.84 2.00
C PHE A 34 7.99 13.24 1.51
N ASP A 35 8.94 13.00 2.40
CA ASP A 35 10.24 12.44 2.04
C ASP A 35 10.10 11.05 1.44
N ILE A 36 9.24 10.20 2.01
CA ILE A 36 8.96 8.85 1.50
C ILE A 36 8.31 8.92 0.12
N ILE A 37 7.27 9.74 -0.05
CA ILE A 37 6.54 9.84 -1.32
C ILE A 37 7.46 10.36 -2.44
N ASN A 38 8.29 11.37 -2.17
CA ASN A 38 9.27 11.85 -3.14
C ASN A 38 10.32 10.78 -3.48
N LYS A 39 10.88 10.10 -2.47
CA LYS A 39 11.88 9.04 -2.68
C LYS A 39 11.36 7.89 -3.54
N TRP A 40 10.10 7.50 -3.38
CA TRP A 40 9.49 6.36 -4.07
C TRP A 40 8.61 6.75 -5.26
N GLN A 41 8.59 8.04 -5.63
CA GLN A 41 7.72 8.60 -6.66
C GLN A 41 7.72 7.82 -7.99
N PRO A 42 8.87 7.38 -8.54
CA PRO A 42 8.87 6.62 -9.80
C PRO A 42 8.10 5.30 -9.70
N TYR A 43 8.18 4.62 -8.56
CA TYR A 43 7.51 3.35 -8.32
C TYR A 43 6.00 3.53 -8.10
N ILE A 44 5.62 4.60 -7.37
CA ILE A 44 4.22 4.97 -7.16
C ILE A 44 3.54 5.26 -8.51
N LEU A 45 4.21 6.04 -9.38
CA LEU A 45 3.69 6.32 -10.72
C LEU A 45 3.58 5.07 -11.57
N ARG A 46 4.57 4.18 -11.51
CA ARG A 46 4.54 2.90 -12.23
C ARG A 46 3.41 1.99 -11.73
N ALA A 47 3.13 1.96 -10.43
CA ALA A 47 2.03 1.16 -9.87
C ALA A 47 0.68 1.51 -10.49
N PHE A 48 0.41 2.78 -10.80
CA PHE A 48 -0.84 3.19 -11.47
C PHE A 48 -0.96 2.66 -12.91
N SER A 49 0.15 2.31 -13.57
CA SER A 49 0.15 1.78 -14.94
C SER A 49 -0.07 0.26 -15.00
N LEU A 50 0.32 -0.46 -13.94
CA LEU A 50 0.39 -1.92 -13.95
C LEU A 50 -0.95 -2.63 -13.70
N GLY A 51 -1.98 -1.90 -13.24
CA GLY A 51 -3.31 -2.47 -12.97
C GLY A 51 -3.37 -3.42 -11.76
N TYR A 52 -2.25 -3.67 -11.08
CA TYR A 52 -2.21 -4.46 -9.86
C TYR A 52 -2.96 -3.75 -8.74
N THR A 53 -3.76 -4.52 -8.00
CA THR A 53 -4.45 -4.03 -6.81
C THR A 53 -3.83 -4.65 -5.57
N ASN A 54 -3.79 -3.89 -4.48
CA ASN A 54 -3.36 -4.42 -3.19
C ASN A 54 -4.46 -5.25 -2.50
N GLY A 55 -5.63 -5.44 -3.14
CA GLY A 55 -6.82 -6.03 -2.53
C GLY A 55 -6.59 -7.47 -2.06
N PHE A 56 -5.88 -8.29 -2.84
CA PHE A 56 -5.53 -9.65 -2.42
C PHE A 56 -4.63 -9.65 -1.18
N THR A 57 -3.55 -8.86 -1.19
CA THR A 57 -2.62 -8.71 -0.07
C THR A 57 -3.33 -8.19 1.19
N GLU A 58 -4.19 -7.19 1.04
CA GLU A 58 -5.01 -6.63 2.13
C GLU A 58 -5.98 -7.67 2.70
N GLY A 59 -6.62 -8.46 1.83
CA GLY A 59 -7.48 -9.58 2.21
C GLY A 59 -6.72 -10.60 3.05
N CYS A 60 -5.54 -11.03 2.60
CA CYS A 60 -4.68 -11.93 3.36
C CYS A 60 -4.30 -11.33 4.72
N ASN A 61 -3.85 -10.07 4.75
CA ASN A 61 -3.47 -9.37 5.97
C ASN A 61 -4.64 -9.27 6.96
N ASN A 62 -5.85 -8.99 6.50
CA ASN A 62 -7.03 -8.92 7.35
C ASN A 62 -7.39 -10.30 7.93
N ARG A 63 -7.40 -11.36 7.10
CA ARG A 63 -7.65 -12.74 7.56
C ARG A 63 -6.62 -13.18 8.62
N ILE A 64 -5.34 -12.84 8.45
CA ILE A 64 -4.29 -13.09 9.45
C ILE A 64 -4.55 -12.28 10.73
N LYS A 65 -4.91 -11.00 10.63
CA LYS A 65 -5.23 -10.15 11.80
C LYS A 65 -6.44 -10.70 12.58
N VAL A 66 -7.49 -11.15 11.89
CA VAL A 66 -8.65 -11.82 12.50
C VAL A 66 -8.21 -13.08 13.23
N LEU A 67 -7.40 -13.94 12.60
CA LEU A 67 -6.87 -15.13 13.25
C LEU A 67 -6.10 -14.78 14.53
N LYS A 68 -5.22 -13.78 14.49
CA LYS A 68 -4.46 -13.34 15.68
C LYS A 68 -5.39 -12.92 16.83
N ARG A 69 -6.44 -12.15 16.53
CA ARG A 69 -7.44 -11.71 17.52
C ARG A 69 -8.18 -12.88 18.15
N ASN A 70 -8.53 -13.89 17.35
CA ASN A 70 -9.27 -15.06 17.83
C ASN A 70 -8.41 -16.07 18.60
N CYS A 71 -7.08 -16.03 18.48
CA CYS A 71 -6.21 -17.04 19.09
C CYS A 71 -5.84 -16.77 20.55
N TYR A 72 -6.25 -15.65 21.16
CA TYR A 72 -5.93 -15.27 22.55
C TYR A 72 -4.44 -15.46 22.92
N GLY A 73 -3.54 -15.16 21.97
CA GLY A 73 -2.10 -15.33 22.11
C GLY A 73 -1.52 -16.48 21.28
N VAL A 74 -0.44 -16.18 20.54
CA VAL A 74 0.28 -17.17 19.73
C VAL A 74 1.54 -17.58 20.47
N ARG A 75 1.56 -18.80 21.04
CA ARG A 75 2.72 -19.32 21.77
C ARG A 75 3.79 -19.97 20.87
N ASN A 76 3.39 -20.43 19.68
CA ASN A 76 4.26 -21.13 18.75
C ASN A 76 4.05 -20.59 17.33
N PHE A 77 5.09 -19.97 16.77
CA PHE A 77 5.04 -19.36 15.44
C PHE A 77 4.85 -20.40 14.33
N SER A 78 5.47 -21.58 14.44
CA SER A 78 5.32 -22.65 13.45
C SER A 78 3.86 -23.08 13.32
N ARG A 79 3.16 -23.29 14.44
CA ARG A 79 1.72 -23.61 14.44
C ARG A 79 0.88 -22.47 13.84
N PHE A 80 1.22 -21.23 14.14
CA PHE A 80 0.52 -20.07 13.58
C PHE A 80 0.73 -19.94 12.07
N ARG A 81 1.95 -20.13 11.58
CA ARG A 81 2.26 -20.16 10.16
C ARG A 81 1.50 -21.28 9.44
N ASN A 82 1.50 -22.49 9.99
CA ASN A 82 0.77 -23.61 9.40
C ASN A 82 -0.73 -23.33 9.30
N ARG A 83 -1.30 -22.67 10.32
CA ARG A 83 -2.71 -22.25 10.30
C ARG A 83 -2.99 -21.15 9.28
N ILE A 84 -2.08 -20.19 9.11
CA ILE A 84 -2.18 -19.20 8.03
C ILE A 84 -2.20 -19.90 6.67
N LEU A 85 -1.23 -20.78 6.40
CA LEU A 85 -1.14 -21.49 5.13
C LEU A 85 -2.39 -22.32 4.85
N HIS A 86 -2.87 -23.07 5.84
CA HIS A 86 -4.08 -23.87 5.72
C HIS A 86 -5.33 -23.01 5.39
N MET A 87 -5.50 -21.87 6.07
CA MET A 87 -6.63 -20.97 5.80
C MET A 87 -6.52 -20.21 4.48
N MET A 88 -5.35 -20.12 3.85
CA MET A 88 -5.18 -19.44 2.55
C MET A 88 -5.25 -20.40 1.36
N ALA A 89 -5.09 -21.70 1.62
CA ALA A 89 -5.19 -22.76 0.61
C ALA A 89 -6.63 -23.23 0.36
N ALA A 90 -7.56 -22.86 1.24
CA ALA A 90 -9.00 -23.12 1.15
C ALA A 90 -9.77 -21.85 0.76
#